data_AF-A0A8C0H6D1-F1
#
_entry.id   AF-A0A8C0H6D1-F1
#
_cell.length_a   1.000
_cell.length_b   1.000
_cell.length_c   1.000
_cell.angle_alpha   90.00
_cell.angle_beta   90.00
_cell.angle_gamma   90.00
#
_symmetry.space_group_name_H-M   'P 1'
#
loop_
_entity.id
_entity.type
_entity.pdbx_description
1 polymer ?
#
loop_
_entity_poly.entity_id
_entity_poly.type
_entity_poly.pdbx_seq_one_letter_code
_entity_poly.pdbx_strand_id
1 'polypeptide(L)'
;MLPQGKEGTYMGRVGFSKALHVLLTQLPSTRAVFRHGDHTPCESFPTDKHKKNAWPQGSGQLTKLGIQRQYELGQYMRKRYKHFLSTVYNQFEIYVQSTDADPTLMSAQASLAGLYPLAGNQVWNPKILWQPIPVHTVPVSHDKVSTNWGLSASHLA
;
A
#
# COMPACT_ATOMS: atom_id res chain seq x y z
N MET A 1 11.88 4.30 25.59
CA MET A 1 11.79 2.90 25.12
C MET A 1 10.38 2.68 24.59
N LEU A 2 10.22 2.38 23.31
CA LEU A 2 8.91 2.00 22.75
C LEU A 2 8.69 0.50 23.03
N PRO A 3 7.51 0.08 23.54
CA PRO A 3 7.28 -1.34 23.76
C PRO A 3 7.09 -2.03 22.41
N GLN A 4 7.93 -3.03 22.15
CA GLN A 4 7.78 -3.99 21.07
C GLN A 4 6.56 -4.89 21.31
N GLY A 5 5.86 -5.22 20.22
CA GLY A 5 5.14 -6.47 20.03
C GLY A 5 3.93 -6.72 20.92
N LYS A 6 2.72 -6.52 20.36
CA LYS A 6 1.56 -7.39 20.64
C LYS A 6 0.76 -7.57 19.36
N GLU A 7 0.99 -8.70 18.71
CA GLU A 7 0.09 -9.28 17.72
C GLU A 7 -1.19 -9.71 18.46
N GLY A 8 -2.32 -9.14 18.06
CA GLY A 8 -3.64 -9.49 18.55
C GLY A 8 -4.59 -9.50 17.37
N THR A 9 -4.91 -10.69 16.88
CA THR A 9 -5.94 -10.92 15.87
C THR A 9 -7.30 -10.63 16.51
N TYR A 10 -7.96 -9.53 16.13
CA TYR A 10 -9.29 -9.21 16.66
C TYR A 10 -10.32 -9.08 15.53
N MET A 11 -11.21 -10.07 15.53
CA MET A 11 -12.43 -10.16 14.72
C MET A 11 -13.52 -9.28 15.34
N GLY A 12 -13.77 -8.12 14.74
CA GLY A 12 -14.93 -7.26 14.97
C GLY A 12 -15.37 -6.68 13.62
N ARG A 13 -16.66 -6.78 13.30
CA ARG A 13 -17.24 -6.45 11.99
C ARG A 13 -16.94 -5.00 11.58
N VAL A 14 -15.90 -4.78 10.77
CA VAL A 14 -15.76 -3.58 9.94
C VAL A 14 -15.12 -4.01 8.62
N GLY A 15 -15.96 -4.36 7.65
CA GLY A 15 -15.53 -4.70 6.31
C GLY A 15 -15.07 -3.46 5.56
N PHE A 16 -13.78 -3.12 5.65
CA PHE A 16 -13.11 -2.34 4.62
C PHE A 16 -11.80 -3.04 4.30
N SER A 17 -11.82 -3.88 3.27
CA SER A 17 -10.58 -4.36 2.66
C SER A 17 -9.88 -3.17 2.02
N LYS A 18 -8.98 -2.51 2.75
CA LYS A 18 -8.12 -1.45 2.24
C LYS A 18 -7.01 -2.10 1.41
N ALA A 19 -7.34 -2.45 0.18
CA ALA A 19 -6.43 -3.09 -0.77
C ALA A 19 -5.68 -2.05 -1.60
N LEU A 20 -4.40 -2.33 -1.84
CA LEU A 20 -3.55 -1.76 -2.86
C LEU A 20 -3.54 -2.72 -4.06
N HIS A 21 -3.91 -2.25 -5.24
CA HIS A 21 -3.94 -3.04 -6.47
C HIS A 21 -2.79 -2.61 -7.39
N VAL A 22 -1.77 -3.45 -7.52
CA VAL A 22 -0.70 -3.26 -8.51
C VAL A 22 -0.99 -4.19 -9.70
N LEU A 23 -1.42 -3.62 -10.83
CA LEU A 23 -1.63 -4.36 -12.07
C LEU A 23 -0.37 -4.26 -12.93
N LEU A 24 0.33 -5.36 -13.16
CA LEU A 24 1.45 -5.39 -14.10
C LEU A 24 0.91 -5.76 -15.49
N THR A 25 1.17 -4.92 -16.49
CA THR A 25 0.63 -5.04 -17.85
C THR A 25 1.71 -5.45 -18.83
N GLN A 26 1.95 -6.76 -18.98
CA GLN A 26 2.34 -7.41 -20.24
C GLN A 26 2.14 -8.93 -20.12
N LEU A 27 1.90 -9.65 -21.22
CA LEU A 27 1.53 -11.07 -21.15
C LEU A 27 2.72 -11.97 -20.74
N PRO A 28 2.49 -12.96 -19.84
CA PRO A 28 1.25 -13.21 -19.12
C PRO A 28 0.98 -12.11 -18.07
N SER A 29 -0.19 -11.47 -18.16
CA SER A 29 -0.56 -10.33 -17.32
C SER A 29 -0.61 -10.76 -15.87
N THR A 30 0.28 -10.22 -15.04
CA THR A 30 0.33 -10.55 -13.61
C THR A 30 -0.38 -9.45 -12.83
N ARG A 31 -1.40 -9.83 -12.05
CA ARG A 31 -2.06 -8.91 -11.11
C ARG A 31 -1.57 -9.21 -9.70
N ALA A 32 -1.15 -8.19 -8.98
CA ALA A 32 -0.70 -8.31 -7.61
C ALA A 32 -1.54 -7.40 -6.70
N VAL A 33 -2.04 -7.96 -5.61
CA VAL A 33 -2.89 -7.23 -4.65
C VAL A 33 -2.25 -7.33 -3.29
N PHE A 34 -2.06 -6.18 -2.66
CA PHE A 34 -1.40 -6.07 -1.36
C PHE A 34 -2.29 -5.29 -0.41
N ARG A 35 -2.05 -5.46 0.88
CA ARG A 35 -2.59 -4.53 1.87
C ARG A 35 -1.61 -3.37 2.09
N HIS A 36 -2.12 -2.28 2.62
CA HIS A 36 -1.26 -1.20 3.11
C HIS A 36 -0.26 -1.70 4.16
N GLY A 37 0.79 -0.91 4.41
CA GLY A 37 1.70 -1.13 5.53
C GLY A 37 1.03 -0.84 6.88
N ASP A 38 1.76 -1.06 7.95
CA ASP A 38 1.26 -0.80 9.31
C ASP A 38 0.80 0.64 9.48
N HIS A 39 -0.43 0.82 9.97
CA HIS A 39 -1.01 2.11 10.30
C HIS A 39 -1.44 2.16 11.76
N THR A 40 -1.66 3.36 12.27
CA THR A 40 -2.21 3.60 13.60
C THR A 40 -3.68 3.15 13.66
N PRO A 41 -4.22 2.84 14.85
CA PRO A 41 -5.63 2.51 14.99
C PRO A 41 -6.53 3.61 14.41
N CYS A 42 -7.58 3.23 13.66
CA CYS A 42 -8.57 4.17 13.15
C CYS A 42 -9.46 4.72 14.27
N GLU A 43 -9.78 3.86 15.23
CA GLU A 43 -10.66 4.16 16.36
C GLU A 43 -10.05 3.63 17.65
N SER A 44 -10.34 4.31 18.76
CA SER A 44 -10.03 3.86 20.12
C SER A 44 -11.27 3.25 20.74
N PHE A 45 -11.11 2.20 21.54
CA PHE A 45 -12.21 1.62 22.32
C PHE A 45 -12.43 2.41 23.62
N PRO A 46 -13.63 2.32 24.26
CA PRO A 46 -13.97 3.18 25.42
C PRO A 46 -13.02 3.09 26.61
N THR A 47 -12.35 1.94 26.81
CA THR A 47 -11.40 1.70 27.90
C THR A 47 -9.94 1.81 27.46
N ASP A 48 -9.68 2.37 26.28
CA ASP A 48 -8.33 2.54 25.76
C ASP A 48 -7.52 3.49 26.65
N LYS A 49 -6.39 2.97 27.17
CA LYS A 49 -5.48 3.72 28.03
C LYS A 49 -4.60 4.68 27.23
N HIS A 50 -4.52 4.50 25.91
CA HIS A 50 -3.76 5.35 25.02
C HIS A 50 -4.59 6.59 24.66
N LYS A 51 -4.08 7.78 25.01
CA LYS A 51 -4.73 9.06 24.70
C LYS A 51 -4.78 9.27 23.18
N LYS A 52 -5.73 10.08 22.68
CA LYS A 52 -5.83 10.47 21.26
C LYS A 52 -4.50 10.98 20.65
N ASN A 53 -3.61 11.53 21.47
CA ASN A 53 -2.33 12.10 21.07
C ASN A 53 -1.16 11.08 21.11
N ALA A 54 -1.42 9.80 21.38
CA ALA A 54 -0.40 8.76 21.43
C ALA A 54 0.25 8.50 20.06
N TRP A 55 -0.40 8.96 18.98
CA TRP A 55 0.02 8.78 17.62
C TRP A 55 0.37 10.15 17.00
N PRO A 56 1.66 10.50 16.83
CA PRO A 56 2.06 11.79 16.27
C PRO A 56 1.47 12.09 14.89
N GLN A 57 1.32 11.05 14.08
CA GLN A 57 0.73 11.09 12.75
C GLN A 57 -0.81 11.09 12.73
N GLY A 58 -1.48 10.92 13.88
CA GLY A 58 -2.94 10.81 13.96
C GLY A 58 -3.47 9.37 13.81
N SER A 59 -4.79 9.22 13.89
CA SER A 59 -5.50 7.93 13.82
C SER A 59 -5.67 7.45 12.37
N GLY A 60 -5.56 6.14 12.16
CA GLY A 60 -5.72 5.51 10.85
C GLY A 60 -4.62 5.83 9.84
N GLN A 61 -3.49 6.40 10.29
CA GLN A 61 -2.41 6.94 9.44
C GLN A 61 -1.23 5.99 9.34
N LEU A 62 -0.58 5.94 8.18
CA LEU A 62 0.53 5.03 7.92
C LEU A 62 1.73 5.37 8.84
N THR A 63 2.30 4.34 9.46
CA THR A 63 3.47 4.50 10.34
C THR A 63 4.77 4.48 9.53
N LYS A 64 5.88 4.98 10.12
CA LYS A 64 7.22 4.84 9.53
C LYS A 64 7.60 3.38 9.27
N LEU A 65 7.20 2.47 10.17
CA LEU A 65 7.38 1.03 9.98
C LEU A 65 6.58 0.50 8.78
N GLY A 66 5.33 0.96 8.63
CA GLY A 66 4.49 0.64 7.49
C GLY A 66 5.09 1.09 6.16
N ILE A 67 5.65 2.30 6.11
CA ILE A 67 6.40 2.81 4.94
C ILE A 67 7.58 1.89 4.61
N GLN A 68 8.41 1.56 5.61
CA GLN A 68 9.57 0.69 5.44
C GLN A 68 9.17 -0.70 4.89
N ARG A 69 8.13 -1.32 5.45
CA ARG A 69 7.62 -2.63 5.00
C ARG A 69 7.15 -2.60 3.54
N GLN A 70 6.48 -1.51 3.13
CA GLN A 70 6.00 -1.37 1.76
C GLN A 70 7.15 -1.11 0.79
N TYR A 71 8.18 -0.37 1.21
CA TYR A 71 9.41 -0.20 0.45
C TYR A 71 10.13 -1.55 0.24
N GLU A 72 10.27 -2.36 1.29
CA GLU A 72 10.85 -3.71 1.22
C GLU A 72 10.04 -4.65 0.33
N LEU A 73 8.71 -4.56 0.37
CA LEU A 73 7.83 -5.27 -0.56
C LEU A 73 8.14 -4.87 -2.02
N GLY A 74 8.34 -3.58 -2.29
CA GLY A 74 8.78 -3.08 -3.59
C GLY A 74 10.09 -3.70 -4.05
N GLN A 75 11.09 -3.75 -3.16
CA GLN A 75 12.38 -4.39 -3.45
C GLN A 75 12.25 -5.89 -3.72
N TYR A 76 11.39 -6.58 -2.97
CA TYR A 76 11.08 -7.98 -3.22
C TYR A 76 10.47 -8.16 -4.62
N MET A 77 9.51 -7.31 -4.99
CA MET A 77 8.88 -7.35 -6.32
C MET A 77 9.89 -7.06 -7.44
N ARG A 78 10.82 -6.11 -7.25
CA ARG A 78 11.91 -5.84 -8.21
C ARG A 78 12.78 -7.07 -8.45
N LYS A 79 13.08 -7.83 -7.40
CA LYS A 79 13.86 -9.08 -7.49
C LYS A 79 13.03 -10.18 -8.18
N ARG A 80 11.76 -10.33 -7.79
CA ARG A 80 10.84 -11.34 -8.32
C ARG A 80 10.56 -11.17 -9.82
N TYR A 81 10.31 -9.93 -10.25
CA TYR A 81 9.94 -9.61 -11.63
C TYR A 81 11.10 -9.04 -12.44
N LYS A 82 12.36 -9.31 -12.05
CA LYS A 82 13.53 -8.67 -12.67
C LYS A 82 13.68 -8.92 -14.18
N HIS A 83 13.16 -10.06 -14.66
CA HIS A 83 13.18 -10.46 -16.07
C HIS A 83 11.89 -10.11 -16.82
N PHE A 84 10.90 -9.59 -16.11
CA PHE A 84 9.58 -9.27 -16.64
C PHE A 84 9.36 -7.75 -16.72
N LEU A 85 9.88 -6.99 -15.76
CA LEU A 85 9.83 -5.53 -15.74
C LEU A 85 11.17 -4.93 -16.15
N SER A 86 11.12 -3.90 -17.00
CA SER A 86 12.27 -3.06 -17.31
C SER A 86 12.89 -2.48 -16.04
N THR A 87 14.21 -2.33 -16.01
CA THR A 87 14.92 -1.68 -14.89
C THR A 87 14.48 -0.23 -14.70
N VAL A 88 14.24 0.44 -15.82
CA VAL A 88 13.68 1.79 -15.96
C VAL A 88 12.16 1.70 -15.94
N TYR A 89 11.49 2.62 -15.22
CA TYR A 89 10.03 2.72 -15.23
C TYR A 89 9.53 2.98 -16.66
N ASN A 90 8.54 2.20 -17.07
CA ASN A 90 7.86 2.32 -18.35
C ASN A 90 6.35 2.32 -18.11
N GLN A 91 5.68 3.41 -18.50
CA GLN A 91 4.24 3.59 -18.31
C GLN A 91 3.38 2.54 -19.03
N PHE A 92 3.93 1.83 -20.03
CA PHE A 92 3.22 0.79 -20.76
C PHE A 92 3.35 -0.61 -20.11
N GLU A 93 4.23 -0.77 -19.13
CA GLU A 93 4.49 -2.06 -18.47
C GLU A 93 3.72 -2.25 -17.15
N ILE A 94 3.34 -1.15 -16.49
CA ILE A 94 2.64 -1.22 -15.19
C ILE A 94 1.51 -0.21 -15.12
N TYR A 95 0.47 -0.60 -14.40
CA TYR A 95 -0.64 0.25 -13.99
C TYR A 95 -0.87 0.10 -12.49
N VAL A 96 -0.87 1.20 -11.74
CA VAL A 96 -0.99 1.17 -10.29
C VAL A 96 -2.28 1.83 -9.87
N GLN A 97 -3.09 1.10 -9.10
CA GLN A 97 -4.34 1.59 -8.55
C GLN A 97 -4.39 1.39 -7.03
N SER A 98 -4.81 2.42 -6.32
CA SER A 98 -5.05 2.38 -4.89
C SER A 98 -6.50 2.73 -4.58
N THR A 99 -7.00 2.20 -3.47
CA THR A 99 -8.17 2.79 -2.81
C THR A 99 -7.88 4.24 -2.43
N ASP A 100 -8.92 5.07 -2.41
CA ASP A 100 -8.85 6.49 -2.07
C ASP A 100 -8.75 6.68 -0.55
N ALA A 101 -7.60 6.31 0.01
CA ALA A 101 -7.26 6.48 1.41
C ALA A 101 -5.76 6.72 1.59
N ASP A 102 -5.38 7.61 2.51
CA ASP A 102 -3.98 7.97 2.72
C ASP A 102 -3.06 6.76 2.94
N PRO A 103 -3.39 5.76 3.79
CA PRO A 103 -2.47 4.67 4.07
C PRO A 103 -2.18 3.81 2.85
N THR A 104 -3.14 3.64 1.94
CA THR A 104 -2.98 2.82 0.74
C THR A 104 -2.25 3.59 -0.35
N LEU A 105 -2.55 4.88 -0.54
CA LEU A 105 -1.82 5.76 -1.47
C LEU A 105 -0.35 5.90 -1.07
N MET A 106 -0.07 6.16 0.22
CA MET A 106 1.29 6.24 0.74
C MET A 106 2.03 4.91 0.65
N SER A 107 1.34 3.79 0.91
CA SER A 107 1.92 2.44 0.74
C SER A 107 2.29 2.18 -0.71
N ALA A 108 1.43 2.55 -1.66
CA ALA A 108 1.70 2.41 -3.09
C ALA A 108 2.98 3.16 -3.49
N GLN A 109 3.11 4.42 -3.08
CA GLN A 109 4.29 5.24 -3.35
C GLN A 109 5.57 4.64 -2.73
N ALA A 110 5.49 4.15 -1.49
CA ALA A 110 6.62 3.49 -0.84
C ALA A 110 7.05 2.20 -1.57
N SER A 111 6.10 1.36 -1.98
CA SER A 111 6.40 0.18 -2.80
C SER A 111 6.98 0.52 -4.16
N LEU A 112 6.50 1.57 -4.82
CA LEU A 112 7.05 2.00 -6.11
C LEU A 112 8.47 2.53 -5.98
N ALA A 113 8.78 3.23 -4.89
CA ALA A 113 10.15 3.66 -4.60
C ALA A 113 11.11 2.45 -4.44
N GLY A 114 10.65 1.34 -3.86
CA GLY A 114 11.44 0.11 -3.76
C GLY A 114 11.49 -0.70 -5.06
N LEU A 115 10.44 -0.60 -5.89
CA LEU A 115 10.33 -1.32 -7.16
C LEU A 115 11.19 -0.70 -8.27
N TYR A 116 11.26 0.62 -8.33
CA TYR A 116 12.00 1.39 -9.35
C TYR A 116 13.01 2.36 -8.72
N PRO A 117 14.08 1.84 -8.09
CA PRO A 117 15.17 2.69 -7.60
C PRO A 117 15.83 3.42 -8.77
N LEU A 118 16.12 4.72 -8.58
CA LEU A 118 16.77 5.53 -9.61
C LEU A 118 18.23 5.10 -9.82
N ALA A 119 18.63 4.96 -11.09
CA ALA A 119 20.01 4.71 -11.48
C ALA A 119 20.37 5.42 -12.79
N GLY A 120 21.64 5.81 -12.91
CA GLY A 120 22.19 6.38 -14.15
C GLY A 120 21.46 7.64 -14.62
N ASN A 121 21.07 7.65 -15.89
CA ASN A 121 20.43 8.79 -16.56
C ASN A 121 19.00 9.10 -16.10
N GLN A 122 18.38 8.25 -15.27
CA GLN A 122 17.06 8.53 -14.70
C GLN A 122 17.11 9.49 -13.50
N VAL A 123 18.30 9.70 -12.93
CA VAL A 123 18.49 10.60 -11.78
C VAL A 123 18.29 12.04 -12.24
N TRP A 124 17.09 12.57 -12.02
CA TRP A 124 16.76 13.97 -12.28
C TRP A 124 17.31 14.92 -11.20
N ASN A 125 17.54 14.40 -9.98
CA ASN A 125 18.13 15.13 -8.88
C ASN A 125 19.04 14.21 -8.03
N PRO A 126 20.34 14.51 -7.91
CA PRO A 126 21.29 13.64 -7.20
C PRO A 126 21.04 13.58 -5.67
N LYS A 127 20.27 14.50 -5.10
CA LYS A 127 19.89 14.50 -3.69
C LYS A 127 18.58 13.76 -3.41
N ILE A 128 17.80 13.45 -4.45
CA ILE A 128 16.48 12.82 -4.35
C ILE A 128 16.48 11.56 -5.21
N LEU A 129 16.81 10.42 -4.59
CA LEU A 129 16.84 9.10 -5.25
C LEU A 129 15.43 8.48 -5.37
N TRP A 130 14.46 9.30 -5.78
CA TRP A 130 13.06 8.94 -6.00
C TRP A 130 12.53 9.61 -7.27
N GLN A 131 11.63 8.93 -7.96
CA GLN A 131 10.89 9.47 -9.10
C GLN A 131 9.39 9.35 -8.89
N PRO A 132 8.61 10.32 -9.41
CA PRO A 132 7.16 10.21 -9.39
C PRO A 132 6.71 9.10 -10.33
N ILE A 133 5.95 8.13 -9.78
CA ILE A 133 5.23 7.14 -10.56
C ILE A 133 3.74 7.31 -10.26
N PRO A 134 2.87 7.44 -11.28
CA PRO A 134 1.44 7.63 -11.08
C PRO A 134 0.79 6.49 -10.27
N VAL A 135 -0.01 6.87 -9.29
CA VAL A 135 -0.91 5.98 -8.56
C VAL A 135 -2.33 6.48 -8.79
N HIS A 136 -3.13 5.70 -9.50
CA HIS A 136 -4.50 6.06 -9.81
C HIS A 136 -5.41 5.69 -8.64
N THR A 137 -6.46 6.46 -8.44
CA THR A 137 -7.50 6.15 -7.47
C THR A 137 -8.86 6.52 -8.01
N VAL A 138 -9.89 5.94 -7.40
CA VAL A 138 -11.29 6.23 -7.68
C VAL A 138 -11.93 6.54 -6.33
N PRO A 139 -12.76 7.58 -6.22
CA PRO A 139 -13.46 7.89 -4.98
C PRO A 139 -14.16 6.64 -4.42
N VAL A 140 -14.12 6.45 -3.10
CA VAL A 140 -14.63 5.22 -2.43
C VAL A 140 -16.06 4.88 -2.85
N SER A 141 -16.92 5.90 -3.04
CA SER A 141 -18.32 5.75 -3.48
C SER A 141 -18.49 5.15 -4.88
N HIS A 142 -17.45 5.20 -5.71
CA HIS A 142 -17.43 4.73 -7.10
C HIS A 142 -16.47 3.56 -7.32
N ASP A 143 -15.69 3.17 -6.30
CA ASP A 143 -14.69 2.11 -6.42
C ASP A 143 -15.33 0.71 -6.29
N LYS A 144 -15.79 0.15 -7.41
CA LYS A 144 -16.34 -1.21 -7.48
C LYS A 144 -15.29 -2.31 -7.53
N VAL A 145 -14.01 -1.96 -7.72
CA VAL A 145 -12.94 -2.92 -7.97
C VAL A 145 -12.19 -3.21 -6.69
N SER A 146 -11.88 -2.20 -5.87
CA SER A 146 -11.08 -2.42 -4.67
C SER A 146 -11.89 -2.68 -3.41
N THR A 147 -13.15 -2.25 -3.36
CA THR A 147 -14.01 -2.38 -2.17
C THR A 147 -14.85 -3.66 -2.14
N ASN A 148 -15.13 -4.28 -3.30
CA ASN A 148 -16.06 -5.41 -3.42
C ASN A 148 -15.45 -6.80 -3.14
N TRP A 149 -14.13 -6.92 -2.93
CA TRP A 149 -13.50 -8.21 -2.64
C TRP A 149 -13.77 -8.76 -1.23
N GLY A 150 -14.67 -8.13 -0.47
CA GLY A 150 -15.21 -8.62 0.80
C GLY A 150 -16.68 -9.04 0.77
N LEU A 151 -17.35 -8.98 -0.38
CA LEU A 151 -18.77 -9.36 -0.53
C LEU A 151 -18.93 -10.45 -1.60
N SER A 152 -18.35 -11.62 -1.37
CA SER A 152 -18.94 -12.84 -1.94
C SER A 152 -20.25 -13.07 -1.19
N ALA A 153 -21.36 -12.77 -1.85
CA ALA A 153 -22.68 -13.22 -1.44
C ALA A 153 -22.70 -14.76 -1.48
N SER A 154 -22.34 -15.40 -0.38
CA SER A 154 -22.63 -16.80 -0.12
C SER A 154 -23.24 -16.90 1.26
N HIS A 155 -24.57 -17.06 1.24
CA HIS A 155 -25.53 -17.44 2.30
C HIS A 155 -26.63 -16.40 2.51
N LEU A 156 -27.60 -16.44 1.61
CA LEU A 156 -29.03 -16.34 1.94
C LEU A 156 -29.82 -17.25 0.99
N ALA A 157 -29.81 -18.54 1.32
CA ALA A 157 -30.93 -19.46 1.22
C ALA A 157 -30.78 -20.45 2.38
#